data_AF-A0A6L6EK97-F1
#
_entry.id   AF-A0A6L6EK97-F1
#
_cell.length_a   1.000
_cell.length_b   1.000
_cell.length_c   1.000
_cell.angle_alpha   90.00
_cell.angle_beta   90.00
_cell.angle_gamma   90.00
#
_symmetry.space_group_name_H-M   'P 1'
#
loop_
_entity.id
_entity.type
_entity.pdbx_description
1 polymer ?
#
loop_
_entity_poly.entity_id
_entity_poly.type
_entity_poly.pdbx_seq_one_letter_code
_entity_poly.pdbx_strand_id
1 'polypeptide(L)'
;MSYKPSSLQLQREDARRRASRRSTLIAAVSTVAFGLVAVIVVTGAPGFDRVRTSFFSAKYASHALPTVFHGLLLNLRVLIIAEIFVLIFGLLIAVARTTKQPILFPLRLVATFYTDLFRGLPLLLVLLLVGLGIPGLRITWIPNSAVLLGTVALILTYSAYVAEVIRAGIEGV
;
A
#
# COMPACT_ATOMS: atom_id res chain seq x y z
N MET A 1 -22.00 55.94 -5.80
CA MET A 1 -23.20 55.42 -5.12
C MET A 1 -22.73 54.56 -3.94
N SER A 2 -23.09 54.91 -2.71
CA SER A 2 -22.65 54.17 -1.52
C SER A 2 -23.66 53.07 -1.20
N TYR A 3 -23.22 51.81 -1.25
CA TYR A 3 -24.08 50.65 -1.00
C TYR A 3 -24.62 50.67 0.44
N LYS A 4 -25.94 50.63 0.61
CA LYS A 4 -26.62 50.48 1.91
C LYS A 4 -27.42 49.17 1.89
N PRO A 5 -27.03 48.16 2.69
CA PRO A 5 -27.75 46.89 2.73
C PRO A 5 -29.18 47.07 3.27
N SER A 6 -30.12 46.27 2.77
CA SER A 6 -31.51 46.29 3.22
C SER A 6 -31.66 45.70 4.64
N SER A 7 -32.71 46.09 5.36
CA SER A 7 -32.99 45.57 6.72
C SER A 7 -33.12 44.04 6.76
N LEU A 8 -33.73 43.44 5.73
CA LEU A 8 -33.84 41.99 5.58
C LEU A 8 -32.48 41.32 5.36
N GLN A 9 -31.56 41.98 4.67
CA GLN A 9 -30.21 41.47 4.46
C GLN A 9 -29.40 41.47 5.76
N LEU A 10 -29.44 42.56 6.53
CA LEU A 10 -28.79 42.65 7.85
C LEU A 10 -29.29 41.55 8.80
N GLN A 11 -30.62 41.32 8.85
CA GLN A 11 -31.21 40.24 9.66
C GLN A 11 -30.73 38.84 9.25
N ARG A 12 -30.56 38.57 7.95
CA ARG A 12 -30.03 37.29 7.44
C ARG A 12 -28.55 37.11 7.77
N GLU A 13 -27.76 38.16 7.66
CA GLU A 13 -26.34 38.14 8.01
C GLU A 13 -26.14 37.88 9.51
N ASP A 14 -26.94 38.53 10.38
CA ASP A 14 -26.90 38.30 11.83
C ASP A 14 -27.39 36.90 12.22
N ALA A 15 -28.42 36.38 11.55
CA ALA A 15 -28.89 35.01 11.73
C ALA A 15 -27.81 33.98 11.32
N ARG A 16 -27.15 34.19 10.17
CA ARG A 16 -26.03 33.35 9.70
C ARG A 16 -24.82 33.41 10.63
N ARG A 17 -24.45 34.60 11.12
CA ARG A 17 -23.36 34.78 12.10
C ARG A 17 -23.63 34.05 13.41
N ARG A 18 -24.87 34.13 13.93
CA ARG A 18 -25.28 33.40 15.15
C ARG A 18 -25.30 31.89 14.94
N ALA A 19 -25.83 31.41 13.81
CA ALA A 19 -25.85 29.99 13.46
C ALA A 19 -24.43 29.42 13.28
N SER A 20 -23.56 30.15 12.56
CA SER A 20 -22.15 29.78 12.38
C SER A 20 -21.38 29.74 13.70
N ARG A 21 -21.52 30.77 14.56
CA ARG A 21 -20.91 30.77 15.90
C ARG A 21 -21.35 29.59 16.74
N ARG A 22 -22.66 29.28 16.77
CA ARG A 22 -23.19 28.13 17.51
C ARG A 22 -22.64 26.81 16.96
N SER A 23 -22.58 26.64 15.64
CA SER A 23 -22.02 25.45 15.01
C SER A 23 -20.52 25.28 15.30
N THR A 24 -19.73 26.36 15.19
CA THR A 24 -18.30 26.34 15.53
C THR A 24 -18.08 26.03 17.01
N LEU A 25 -18.89 26.59 17.90
CA LEU A 25 -18.83 26.30 19.33
C LEU A 25 -19.17 24.82 19.62
N ILE A 26 -20.24 24.30 19.03
CA ILE A 26 -20.60 22.88 19.18
C ILE A 26 -19.48 21.99 18.64
N ALA A 27 -18.93 22.28 17.45
CA ALA A 27 -17.83 21.52 16.88
C ALA A 27 -16.58 21.55 17.77
N ALA A 28 -16.21 22.71 18.32
CA ALA A 28 -15.08 22.85 19.23
C ALA A 28 -15.31 22.04 20.53
N VAL A 29 -16.49 22.17 21.14
CA VAL A 29 -16.84 21.43 22.36
C VAL A 29 -16.86 19.93 22.11
N SER A 30 -17.48 19.47 21.03
CA SER A 30 -17.51 18.04 20.66
C SER A 30 -16.10 17.49 20.39
N THR A 31 -15.23 18.26 19.74
CA THR A 31 -13.84 17.84 19.49
C THR A 31 -13.05 17.72 20.79
N VAL A 32 -13.19 18.69 21.69
CA VAL A 32 -12.53 18.65 23.01
C VAL A 32 -13.08 17.49 23.83
N ALA A 33 -14.40 17.30 23.89
CA ALA A 33 -15.02 16.21 24.61
C ALA A 33 -14.57 14.84 24.09
N PHE A 34 -14.56 14.64 22.77
CA PHE A 34 -14.07 13.42 22.15
C PHE A 34 -12.58 13.19 22.46
N GLY A 35 -11.75 14.22 22.33
CA GLY A 35 -10.33 14.15 22.66
C GLY A 35 -10.08 13.76 24.12
N LEU A 36 -10.84 14.34 25.06
CA LEU A 36 -10.76 14.01 26.48
C LEU A 36 -11.15 12.55 26.74
N VAL A 37 -12.26 12.08 26.16
CA VAL A 37 -12.69 10.69 26.27
C VAL A 37 -11.61 9.75 25.73
N ALA A 38 -11.05 10.06 24.55
CA ALA A 38 -9.98 9.26 23.96
C ALA A 38 -8.73 9.22 24.85
N VAL A 39 -8.31 10.36 25.42
CA VAL A 39 -7.17 10.41 26.34
C VAL A 39 -7.43 9.57 27.58
N ILE A 40 -8.60 9.70 28.22
CA ILE A 40 -8.95 8.93 29.43
C ILE A 40 -8.98 7.43 29.13
N VAL A 41 -9.58 7.02 28.01
CA VAL A 41 -9.65 5.60 27.62
C VAL A 41 -8.26 5.04 27.34
N VAL A 42 -7.41 5.78 26.63
CA VAL A 42 -6.06 5.32 26.27
C VAL A 42 -5.13 5.28 27.47
N THR A 43 -5.11 6.32 28.30
CA THR A 43 -4.22 6.39 29.47
C THR A 43 -4.69 5.53 30.63
N GLY A 44 -6.00 5.30 30.74
CA GLY A 44 -6.59 4.38 31.72
C GLY A 44 -6.49 2.90 31.33
N ALA A 45 -6.03 2.58 30.12
CA ALA A 45 -5.90 1.18 29.68
C ALA A 45 -4.79 0.46 30.49
N PRO A 46 -5.00 -0.80 30.94
CA PRO A 46 -3.99 -1.56 31.69
C PRO A 46 -2.65 -1.75 30.97
N GLY A 47 -2.65 -1.64 29.63
CA GLY A 47 -1.47 -1.76 28.78
C GLY A 47 -0.78 -0.43 28.44
N PHE A 48 -1.25 0.71 28.95
CA PHE A 48 -0.74 2.03 28.58
C PHE A 48 0.76 2.16 28.81
N ASP A 49 1.26 1.70 29.96
CA ASP A 49 2.69 1.77 30.28
C ASP A 49 3.55 0.93 29.33
N ARG A 50 3.05 -0.23 28.87
CA ARG A 50 3.75 -1.06 27.88
C ARG A 50 3.83 -0.34 26.54
N VAL A 51 2.73 0.24 26.07
CA VAL A 51 2.72 1.00 24.81
C VAL A 51 3.63 2.22 24.91
N ARG A 52 3.53 2.98 26.00
CA ARG A 52 4.37 4.16 26.25
C ARG A 52 5.85 3.80 26.25
N THR A 53 6.24 2.73 26.92
CA THR A 53 7.64 2.31 26.98
C THR A 53 8.13 1.74 25.64
N SER A 54 7.37 0.85 25.01
CA SER A 54 7.74 0.22 23.73
C SER A 54 7.81 1.20 22.57
N PHE A 55 6.88 2.16 22.46
CA PHE A 55 6.78 3.05 21.31
C PHE A 55 7.32 4.47 21.56
N PHE A 56 7.28 4.97 22.81
CA PHE A 56 7.62 6.37 23.13
C PHE A 56 8.83 6.53 24.06
N SER A 57 9.72 5.54 24.14
CA SER A 57 10.99 5.70 24.85
C SER A 57 12.17 5.86 23.88
N ALA A 58 13.02 6.84 24.16
CA ALA A 58 14.27 7.06 23.41
C ALA A 58 15.23 5.86 23.53
N LYS A 59 15.23 5.19 24.69
CA LYS A 59 16.08 4.02 24.95
C LYS A 59 15.68 2.84 24.06
N TYR A 60 14.41 2.44 24.03
CA TYR A 60 13.95 1.36 23.15
C TYR A 60 14.12 1.72 21.68
N ALA A 61 13.89 2.98 21.30
CA ALA A 61 14.17 3.45 19.95
C ALA A 61 15.65 3.26 19.57
N SER A 62 16.59 3.68 20.41
CA SER A 62 18.04 3.50 20.14
C SER A 62 18.46 2.03 20.01
N HIS A 63 17.84 1.13 20.77
CA HIS A 63 18.11 -0.31 20.66
C HIS A 63 17.48 -0.94 19.41
N ALA A 64 16.31 -0.45 18.96
CA ALA A 64 15.64 -0.95 17.77
C ALA A 64 16.23 -0.40 16.46
N LEU A 65 16.83 0.80 16.49
CA LEU A 65 17.37 1.48 15.30
C LEU A 65 18.29 0.59 14.45
N PRO A 66 19.30 -0.13 15.00
CA PRO A 66 20.15 -1.02 14.21
C PRO A 66 19.37 -2.14 13.51
N THR A 67 18.42 -2.77 14.20
CA THR A 67 17.59 -3.84 13.63
C THR A 67 16.69 -3.32 12.53
N VAL A 68 16.07 -2.15 12.73
CA VAL A 68 15.25 -1.48 11.71
C VAL A 68 16.09 -1.13 10.50
N PHE A 69 17.30 -0.62 10.70
CA PHE A 69 18.23 -0.30 9.62
C PHE A 69 18.63 -1.55 8.82
N HIS A 70 18.92 -2.67 9.49
CA HIS A 70 19.16 -3.94 8.81
C HIS A 70 17.94 -4.45 8.04
N GLY A 71 16.74 -4.30 8.60
CA GLY A 71 15.48 -4.61 7.91
C GLY A 71 15.26 -3.74 6.67
N LEU A 72 15.58 -2.46 6.75
CA LEU A 72 15.55 -1.52 5.62
C LEU A 72 16.53 -1.94 4.52
N LEU A 73 17.77 -2.26 4.88
CA LEU A 73 18.76 -2.74 3.91
C LEU A 73 18.34 -4.05 3.23
N LEU A 74 17.73 -4.97 3.99
CA LEU A 74 17.17 -6.19 3.43
C LEU A 74 16.04 -5.89 2.45
N ASN A 75 15.13 -4.97 2.80
CA ASN A 75 14.06 -4.54 1.92
C ASN A 75 14.59 -3.91 0.63
N LEU A 76 15.56 -3.01 0.71
CA LEU A 76 16.21 -2.40 -0.45
C LEU A 76 16.89 -3.43 -1.34
N ARG A 77 17.58 -4.41 -0.74
CA ARG A 77 18.19 -5.51 -1.48
C ARG A 77 17.15 -6.33 -2.25
N VAL A 78 16.05 -6.69 -1.58
CA VAL A 78 14.93 -7.42 -2.21
C VAL A 78 14.30 -6.58 -3.32
N LEU A 79 14.07 -5.30 -3.08
CA LEU A 79 13.49 -4.37 -4.05
C LEU A 79 14.35 -4.30 -5.30
N ILE A 80 15.65 -4.03 -5.19
CA ILE A 80 16.54 -3.89 -6.34
C ILE A 80 16.57 -5.18 -7.17
N ILE A 81 16.71 -6.33 -6.50
CA ILE A 81 16.77 -7.63 -7.19
C ILE A 81 15.42 -7.92 -7.86
N ALA A 82 14.31 -7.77 -7.13
CA ALA A 82 12.97 -8.02 -7.66
C ALA A 82 12.69 -7.13 -8.86
N GLU A 83 12.98 -5.83 -8.76
CA GLU A 83 12.69 -4.85 -9.81
C GLU A 83 13.41 -5.18 -11.13
N ILE A 84 14.69 -5.59 -11.07
CA ILE A 84 15.44 -6.01 -12.26
C ILE A 84 14.70 -7.14 -12.99
N PHE A 85 14.29 -8.18 -12.26
CA PHE A 85 13.57 -9.30 -12.85
C PHE A 85 12.15 -8.93 -13.28
N VAL A 86 11.45 -8.10 -12.50
CA VAL A 86 10.11 -7.59 -12.83
C VAL A 86 10.13 -6.84 -14.16
N LEU A 87 11.12 -5.97 -14.39
CA LEU A 87 11.27 -5.25 -15.63
C LEU A 87 11.58 -6.18 -16.81
N ILE A 88 12.51 -7.12 -16.62
CA ILE A 88 12.86 -8.10 -17.67
C ILE A 88 11.64 -8.95 -18.04
N PHE A 89 11.01 -9.60 -17.07
CA PHE A 89 9.85 -10.46 -17.34
C PHE A 89 8.64 -9.66 -17.81
N GLY A 90 8.38 -8.50 -17.20
CA GLY A 90 7.29 -7.60 -17.60
C GLY A 90 7.42 -7.16 -19.05
N LEU A 91 8.61 -6.78 -19.48
CA LEU A 91 8.88 -6.43 -20.88
C LEU A 91 8.69 -7.61 -21.83
N LEU A 92 9.26 -8.78 -21.50
CA LEU A 92 9.11 -9.99 -22.33
C LEU A 92 7.65 -10.39 -22.51
N ILE A 93 6.87 -10.36 -21.43
CA ILE A 93 5.44 -10.67 -21.43
C ILE A 93 4.66 -9.64 -22.25
N ALA A 94 4.96 -8.34 -22.09
CA ALA A 94 4.31 -7.28 -22.86
C ALA A 94 4.55 -7.43 -24.36
N VAL A 95 5.80 -7.68 -24.77
CA VAL A 95 6.17 -7.91 -26.18
C VAL A 95 5.47 -9.15 -26.73
N ALA A 96 5.47 -10.26 -25.99
CA ALA A 96 4.77 -11.47 -26.39
C ALA A 96 3.26 -11.22 -26.61
N ARG A 97 2.64 -10.37 -25.79
CA ARG A 97 1.21 -10.07 -25.89
C ARG A 97 0.84 -9.10 -27.01
N THR A 98 1.71 -8.17 -27.34
CA THR A 98 1.51 -7.20 -28.44
C THR A 98 1.78 -7.78 -29.82
N THR A 99 2.40 -8.96 -29.91
CA THR A 99 2.78 -9.55 -31.19
C THR A 99 1.55 -10.05 -31.98
N LYS A 100 1.52 -9.69 -33.28
CA LYS A 100 0.42 -9.99 -34.22
C LYS A 100 0.66 -11.24 -35.07
N GLN A 101 1.86 -11.83 -35.05
CA GLN A 101 2.20 -12.97 -35.89
C GLN A 101 1.47 -14.26 -35.45
N PRO A 102 0.82 -15.01 -36.37
CA PRO A 102 0.09 -16.23 -36.05
C PRO A 102 0.94 -17.34 -35.41
N ILE A 103 2.22 -17.45 -35.80
CA ILE A 103 3.16 -18.45 -35.26
C ILE A 103 3.40 -18.25 -33.75
N LEU A 104 3.29 -17.01 -33.27
CA LEU A 104 3.50 -16.66 -31.86
C LEU A 104 2.21 -16.69 -31.03
N PHE A 105 1.12 -17.21 -31.60
CA PHE A 105 -0.16 -17.37 -30.89
C PHE A 105 -0.05 -18.17 -29.59
N PRO A 106 0.64 -19.32 -29.52
CA PRO A 106 0.75 -20.08 -28.26
C PRO A 106 1.47 -19.28 -27.16
N LEU A 107 2.52 -18.56 -27.53
CA LEU A 107 3.28 -17.71 -26.60
C LEU A 107 2.40 -16.58 -26.04
N ARG A 108 1.63 -15.91 -26.92
CA ARG A 108 0.68 -14.87 -26.52
C ARG A 108 -0.39 -15.40 -25.58
N LEU A 109 -0.88 -16.61 -25.81
CA LEU A 109 -1.88 -17.24 -24.95
C LEU A 109 -1.33 -17.51 -23.55
N VAL A 110 -0.14 -18.10 -23.45
CA VAL A 110 0.53 -18.34 -22.16
C VAL A 110 0.78 -17.03 -21.42
N ALA A 111 1.29 -16.01 -22.12
CA ALA A 111 1.54 -14.70 -21.54
C ALA A 111 0.25 -14.02 -21.05
N THR A 112 -0.85 -14.17 -21.77
CA THR A 112 -2.17 -13.63 -21.38
C THR A 112 -2.71 -14.34 -20.14
N PHE A 113 -2.68 -15.68 -20.12
CA PHE A 113 -3.10 -16.46 -18.97
C PHE A 113 -2.27 -16.13 -17.73
N TYR A 114 -0.95 -16.03 -17.88
CA TYR A 114 -0.06 -15.60 -16.81
C TYR A 114 -0.48 -14.24 -16.24
N THR A 115 -0.66 -13.23 -17.10
CA THR A 115 -1.02 -11.89 -16.62
C THR A 115 -2.38 -11.84 -15.95
N ASP A 116 -3.37 -12.54 -16.51
CA ASP A 116 -4.73 -12.55 -15.97
C ASP A 116 -4.77 -13.25 -14.61
N LEU A 117 -4.03 -14.36 -14.48
CA LEU A 117 -3.92 -15.09 -13.22
C LEU A 117 -3.25 -14.25 -12.13
N PHE A 118 -2.03 -13.76 -12.36
CA PHE A 118 -1.26 -13.08 -11.31
C PHE A 118 -1.80 -11.69 -10.97
N ARG A 119 -2.54 -11.04 -11.87
CA ARG A 119 -3.30 -9.81 -11.55
C ARG A 119 -4.62 -10.09 -10.85
N GLY A 120 -5.22 -11.26 -11.08
CA GLY A 120 -6.46 -11.69 -10.41
C GLY A 120 -6.25 -12.24 -9.00
N LEU A 121 -5.03 -12.69 -8.66
CA LEU A 121 -4.72 -13.23 -7.34
C LEU A 121 -4.27 -12.16 -6.34
N PRO A 122 -4.70 -12.22 -5.05
CA PRO A 122 -4.12 -11.40 -4.00
C PRO A 122 -2.64 -11.72 -3.81
N LEU A 123 -1.78 -10.69 -3.70
CA LEU A 123 -0.34 -10.87 -3.48
C LEU A 123 -0.04 -11.75 -2.25
N LEU A 124 -0.82 -11.60 -1.18
CA LEU A 124 -0.67 -12.43 0.02
C LEU A 124 -0.88 -13.92 -0.28
N LEU A 125 -1.82 -14.26 -1.16
CA LEU A 125 -2.06 -15.64 -1.56
C LEU A 125 -0.86 -16.20 -2.35
N VAL A 126 -0.27 -15.41 -3.25
CA VAL A 126 0.94 -15.79 -3.99
C VAL A 126 2.12 -15.98 -3.03
N LEU A 127 2.30 -15.08 -2.06
CA LEU A 127 3.33 -15.22 -1.02
C LEU A 127 3.16 -16.49 -0.20
N LEU A 128 1.93 -16.86 0.16
CA LEU A 128 1.65 -18.10 0.89
C LEU A 128 1.88 -19.34 0.03
N LEU A 129 1.42 -19.35 -1.22
CA LEU A 129 1.63 -20.46 -2.15
C LEU A 129 3.12 -20.70 -2.44
N VAL A 130 3.88 -19.64 -2.67
CA VAL A 130 5.32 -19.74 -2.96
C VAL A 130 6.10 -20.00 -1.67
N GLY A 131 5.81 -19.27 -0.60
CA GLY A 131 6.54 -19.34 0.67
C GLY A 131 6.27 -20.60 1.49
N LEU A 132 5.10 -21.22 1.36
CA LEU A 132 4.73 -22.44 2.08
C LEU A 132 4.53 -23.64 1.14
N GLY A 133 3.94 -23.42 -0.03
CA GLY A 133 3.68 -24.49 -0.99
C GLY A 133 4.95 -25.09 -1.57
N ILE A 134 5.92 -24.27 -2.00
CA ILE A 134 7.20 -24.79 -2.54
C ILE A 134 7.98 -25.59 -1.48
N PRO A 135 8.21 -25.09 -0.25
CA PRO A 135 8.85 -25.91 0.78
C PRO A 135 8.07 -27.18 1.12
N GLY A 136 6.74 -27.14 1.03
CA GLY A 136 5.87 -28.30 1.22
C GLY A 136 6.14 -29.45 0.25
N LEU A 137 6.68 -29.17 -0.94
CA LEU A 137 7.06 -30.19 -1.93
C LEU A 137 8.33 -30.96 -1.54
N ARG A 138 9.08 -30.50 -0.53
CA ARG A 138 10.32 -31.13 -0.02
C ARG A 138 11.38 -31.41 -1.12
N ILE A 139 11.43 -30.54 -2.12
CA ILE A 139 12.40 -30.64 -3.21
C ILE A 139 13.77 -30.19 -2.68
N THR A 140 14.73 -31.12 -2.63
CA THR A 140 16.02 -30.93 -1.93
C THR A 140 16.94 -29.90 -2.57
N TRP A 141 16.83 -29.68 -3.89
CA TRP A 141 17.65 -28.69 -4.61
C TRP A 141 17.07 -27.28 -4.64
N ILE A 142 15.83 -27.08 -4.16
CA ILE A 142 15.22 -25.74 -4.12
C ILE A 142 15.56 -25.07 -2.79
N PRO A 143 16.15 -23.87 -2.79
CA PRO A 143 16.45 -23.16 -1.55
C PRO A 143 15.16 -22.73 -0.84
N ASN A 144 15.05 -23.06 0.45
CA ASN A 144 13.89 -22.73 1.30
C ASN A 144 14.05 -21.40 2.07
N SER A 145 14.74 -20.42 1.46
CA SER A 145 14.92 -19.10 2.07
C SER A 145 13.66 -18.26 1.93
N ALA A 146 13.10 -17.79 3.04
CA ALA A 146 11.93 -16.91 3.03
C ALA A 146 12.17 -15.63 2.19
N VAL A 147 13.40 -15.10 2.21
CA VAL A 147 13.77 -13.93 1.40
C VAL A 147 13.72 -14.26 -0.09
N LEU A 148 14.27 -15.41 -0.49
CA LEU A 148 14.27 -15.84 -1.89
C LEU A 148 12.84 -16.11 -2.38
N LEU A 149 12.09 -16.92 -1.64
CA LEU A 149 10.72 -17.29 -1.99
C LEU A 149 9.79 -16.07 -2.01
N GLY A 150 9.94 -15.17 -1.04
CA GLY A 150 9.24 -13.88 -1.03
C GLY A 150 9.59 -13.02 -2.25
N THR A 151 10.87 -12.95 -2.62
CA THR A 151 11.33 -12.21 -3.82
C THR A 151 10.73 -12.81 -5.09
N VAL A 152 10.69 -14.14 -5.22
CA VAL A 152 10.08 -14.83 -6.37
C VAL A 152 8.58 -14.53 -6.45
N ALA A 153 7.85 -14.58 -5.33
CA ALA A 153 6.43 -14.23 -5.30
C ALA A 153 6.17 -12.78 -5.74
N LEU A 154 7.03 -11.84 -5.31
CA LEU A 154 6.99 -10.45 -5.75
C LEU A 154 7.24 -10.35 -7.26
N ILE A 155 8.29 -11.00 -7.79
CA ILE A 155 8.60 -10.99 -9.23
C ILE A 155 7.42 -11.52 -10.04
N LEU A 156 6.85 -12.66 -9.64
CA LEU A 156 5.71 -13.27 -10.33
C LEU A 156 4.51 -12.33 -10.40
N THR A 157 4.18 -11.71 -9.28
CA THR A 157 3.01 -10.84 -9.20
C THR A 157 3.26 -9.52 -9.94
N TYR A 158 4.35 -8.82 -9.62
CA TYR A 158 4.61 -7.48 -10.15
C TYR A 158 4.98 -7.48 -11.64
N SER A 159 5.64 -8.52 -12.16
CA SER A 159 5.91 -8.60 -13.62
C SER A 159 4.62 -8.66 -14.44
N ALA A 160 3.55 -9.28 -13.92
CA ALA A 160 2.25 -9.27 -14.57
C ALA A 160 1.61 -7.87 -14.62
N TYR A 161 1.71 -7.10 -13.53
CA TYR A 161 1.24 -5.72 -13.50
C TYR A 161 2.07 -4.82 -14.42
N VAL A 162 3.40 -4.92 -14.36
CA VAL A 162 4.32 -4.12 -15.18
C VAL A 162 4.17 -4.46 -16.67
N ALA A 163 3.96 -5.72 -17.02
CA ALA A 163 3.68 -6.13 -18.40
C ALA A 163 2.46 -5.40 -18.97
N GLU A 164 1.43 -5.19 -18.16
CA GLU A 164 0.21 -4.49 -18.58
C GLU A 164 0.39 -2.99 -18.70
N VAL A 165 1.18 -2.38 -17.81
CA VAL A 165 1.57 -0.98 -17.93
C VAL A 165 2.35 -0.76 -19.23
N ILE A 166 3.34 -1.61 -19.52
CA ILE A 166 4.13 -1.54 -20.75
C ILE A 166 3.26 -1.78 -21.97
N ARG A 167 2.41 -2.82 -21.97
CA ARG A 167 1.48 -3.11 -23.07
C ARG A 167 0.54 -1.95 -23.36
N ALA A 168 -0.08 -1.37 -22.31
CA ALA A 168 -0.94 -0.20 -22.45
C ALA A 168 -0.18 1.03 -22.97
N GLY A 169 1.09 1.20 -22.58
CA GLY A 169 1.97 2.23 -23.14
C GLY A 169 2.27 2.02 -24.62
N ILE A 170 2.47 0.77 -25.05
CA ILE A 170 2.69 0.43 -26.47
C ILE A 170 1.43 0.66 -27.30
N GLU A 171 0.25 0.29 -26.78
CA GLU A 171 -1.03 0.44 -27.49
C GLU A 171 -1.60 1.86 -27.46
N GLY A 172 -1.12 2.70 -26.55
CA GLY A 172 -1.55 4.09 -26.42
C GLY A 172 -0.95 5.05 -27.46
N VAL A 173 -0.07 4.57 -28.33
CA VAL A 173 0.59 5.31 -29.43
C VAL A 173 0.10 4.78 -30.77
#